data_AF-A0A3N2BCE6-F1
#
_entry.id   AF-A0A3N2BCE6-F1
#
_cell.length_a   1.000
_cell.length_b   1.000
_cell.length_c   1.000
_cell.angle_alpha   90.00
_cell.angle_beta   90.00
_cell.angle_gamma   90.00
#
_symmetry.space_group_name_H-M   'P 1'
#
loop_
_entity.id
_entity.type
_entity.pdbx_description
1 polymer ?
#
loop_
_entity_poly.entity_id
_entity_poly.type
_entity_poly.pdbx_seq_one_letter_code
_entity_poly.pdbx_strand_id
1 'polypeptide(L)'
;MTSSSLTLTETATPAEKIAAIARHLAWEHHVVLERNTESDDWGRAEAKPEFVEAALALGDEVRIAYFTDCGVFVAAVVRQAGVDPDFPVRRTWEQLEYLENSERWHTFVPDGEDDLAPGDILVRSGHIYIFTGEYWCDADGCGYRAVGASLYTRPPSGHHLYLTGKSEKDISSDRPFSIARIKA
;
A
#
# COMPACT_ATOMS: atom_id res chain seq x y z
N MET A 1 16.36 18.26 10.75
CA MET A 1 16.10 17.05 9.96
C MET A 1 15.64 17.52 8.60
N THR A 2 16.46 17.34 7.56
CA THR A 2 16.15 17.79 6.19
C THR A 2 15.17 16.80 5.57
N SER A 3 13.91 17.21 5.40
CA SER A 3 12.93 16.47 4.62
C SER A 3 13.45 16.39 3.18
N SER A 4 13.77 15.18 2.73
CA SER A 4 14.30 14.94 1.40
C SER A 4 13.11 14.88 0.45
N SER A 5 12.83 16.00 -0.24
CA SER A 5 11.72 16.10 -1.19
C SER A 5 11.96 15.16 -2.37
N LEU A 6 11.09 14.16 -2.54
CA LEU A 6 11.08 13.27 -3.69
C LEU A 6 10.75 14.09 -4.95
N THR A 7 11.75 14.34 -5.80
CA THR A 7 11.54 15.03 -7.08
C THR A 7 11.23 13.97 -8.14
N LEU A 8 9.95 13.71 -8.40
CA LEU A 8 9.53 12.88 -9.51
C LEU A 8 9.70 13.66 -10.83
N THR A 9 10.32 13.05 -11.84
CA THR A 9 10.44 13.66 -13.16
C THR A 9 9.05 13.88 -13.77
N GLU A 10 8.79 15.03 -14.40
CA GLU A 10 7.50 15.36 -15.03
C GLU A 10 7.02 14.30 -16.04
N THR A 11 7.94 13.48 -16.57
CA THR A 11 7.67 12.42 -17.54
C THR A 11 7.27 11.07 -16.93
N ALA A 12 7.26 10.93 -15.60
CA ALA A 12 6.90 9.66 -14.96
C ALA A 12 5.43 9.33 -15.20
N THR A 13 5.16 8.09 -15.63
CA THR A 13 3.81 7.55 -15.77
C THR A 13 3.09 7.52 -14.43
N PRO A 14 1.75 7.51 -14.40
CA PRO A 14 0.99 7.39 -13.15
C PRO A 14 1.42 6.19 -12.30
N ALA A 15 1.68 5.04 -12.93
CA ALA A 15 2.13 3.82 -12.25
C ALA A 15 3.51 3.99 -11.59
N GLU A 16 4.47 4.62 -12.29
CA GLU A 16 5.80 4.90 -11.74
C GLU A 16 5.73 5.87 -10.55
N LYS A 17 4.84 6.87 -10.60
CA LYS A 17 4.60 7.79 -9.47
C LYS A 17 4.07 7.04 -8.25
N ILE A 18 3.07 6.17 -8.42
CA ILE A 18 2.56 5.32 -7.33
C ILE A 18 3.70 4.49 -6.73
N ALA A 19 4.46 3.78 -7.56
CA ALA A 19 5.55 2.92 -7.08
C ALA A 19 6.61 3.72 -6.31
N ALA A 20 7.04 4.87 -6.83
CA ALA A 20 8.06 5.70 -6.19
C ALA A 20 7.57 6.28 -4.86
N ILE A 21 6.33 6.76 -4.79
CA ILE A 21 5.74 7.25 -3.54
C ILE A 21 5.56 6.11 -2.54
N ALA A 22 5.12 4.93 -2.97
CA ALA A 22 4.99 3.76 -2.10
C ALA A 22 6.31 3.41 -1.40
N ARG A 23 7.43 3.41 -2.16
CA ARG A 23 8.78 3.23 -1.61
C ARG A 23 9.20 4.36 -0.68
N HIS A 24 8.85 5.61 -1.02
CA HIS A 24 9.17 6.77 -0.20
C HIS A 24 8.45 6.73 1.16
N LEU A 25 7.20 6.27 1.20
CA LEU A 25 6.38 6.22 2.42
C LEU A 25 6.60 4.95 3.27
N ALA A 26 7.18 3.89 2.71
CA ALA A 26 7.44 2.65 3.42
C ALA A 26 8.90 2.54 3.91
N TRP A 27 9.10 1.80 5.01
CA TRP A 27 10.43 1.32 5.38
C TRP A 27 10.93 0.26 4.40
N GLU A 28 12.24 0.23 4.15
CA GLU A 28 12.88 -0.78 3.29
C GLU A 28 12.93 -2.16 3.99
N HIS A 29 13.03 -2.16 5.31
CA HIS A 29 12.95 -3.37 6.14
C HIS A 29 11.53 -3.62 6.66
N HIS A 30 11.26 -4.87 7.03
CA HIS A 30 9.99 -5.25 7.64
C HIS A 30 9.92 -4.78 9.10
N VAL A 31 8.88 -4.02 9.44
CA VAL A 31 8.64 -3.56 10.82
C VAL A 31 7.55 -4.44 11.43
N VAL A 32 7.72 -4.90 12.67
CA VAL A 32 6.70 -5.68 13.39
C VAL A 32 6.43 -5.02 14.73
N LEU A 33 5.15 -4.78 14.99
CA LEU A 33 4.69 -4.27 16.27
C LEU A 33 3.90 -5.34 17.00
N GLU A 34 3.88 -5.26 18.32
CA GLU A 34 2.87 -5.98 19.09
C GLU A 34 1.47 -5.54 18.68
N ARG A 35 0.53 -6.47 18.59
CA ARG A 35 -0.83 -6.14 18.17
C ARG A 35 -1.49 -5.26 19.24
N ASN A 36 -2.00 -4.10 18.85
CA ASN A 36 -2.76 -3.22 19.74
C ASN A 36 -4.05 -2.77 19.05
N THR A 37 -5.20 -3.08 19.64
CA THR A 37 -6.53 -2.72 19.11
C THR A 37 -7.20 -1.56 19.87
N GLU A 38 -6.52 -0.98 20.85
CA GLU A 38 -7.07 0.03 21.76
C GLU A 38 -6.60 1.46 21.44
N SER A 39 -5.63 1.61 20.53
CA SER A 39 -5.07 2.90 20.13
C SER A 39 -5.48 3.27 18.71
N ASP A 40 -6.10 4.45 18.58
CA ASP A 40 -6.48 5.03 17.29
C ASP A 40 -5.27 5.51 16.48
N ASP A 41 -4.23 5.98 17.16
CA ASP A 41 -2.97 6.46 16.58
C ASP A 41 -1.87 5.38 16.57
N TRP A 42 -2.24 4.10 16.69
CA TRP A 42 -1.28 3.02 16.80
C TRP A 42 -0.31 2.98 15.62
N GLY A 43 0.96 2.71 15.92
CA GLY A 43 2.07 2.64 14.96
C GLY A 43 2.64 4.00 14.55
N ARG A 44 2.11 5.14 15.04
CA ARG A 44 2.60 6.48 14.66
C ARG A 44 4.10 6.68 14.90
N ALA A 45 4.61 6.23 16.04
CA ALA A 45 6.01 6.41 16.42
C ALA A 45 6.98 5.56 15.57
N GLU A 46 6.48 4.46 15.01
CA GLU A 46 7.25 3.46 14.27
C GLU A 46 7.08 3.60 12.75
N ALA A 47 6.09 4.39 12.32
CA ALA A 47 5.90 4.78 10.94
C ALA A 47 6.97 5.79 10.49
N LYS A 48 7.27 5.78 9.18
CA LYS A 48 8.10 6.83 8.58
C LYS A 48 7.43 8.20 8.77
N PRO A 49 8.20 9.26 9.12
CA PRO A 49 7.66 10.61 9.22
C PRO A 49 6.91 11.05 7.95
N GLU A 50 7.43 10.69 6.78
CA GLU A 50 6.83 11.02 5.49
C GLU A 50 5.46 10.36 5.32
N PHE A 51 5.28 9.12 5.81
CA PHE A 51 3.97 8.48 5.83
C PHE A 51 3.02 9.13 6.83
N VAL A 52 3.51 9.50 8.03
CA VAL A 52 2.69 10.22 9.01
C VAL A 52 2.16 11.53 8.43
N GLU A 53 3.00 12.30 7.74
CA GLU A 53 2.61 13.53 7.05
C GLU A 53 1.59 13.26 5.94
N ALA A 54 1.85 12.28 5.07
CA ALA A 54 0.96 11.94 3.95
C ALA A 54 -0.41 11.43 4.44
N ALA A 55 -0.44 10.61 5.49
CA ALA A 55 -1.66 10.08 6.07
C ALA A 55 -2.50 11.20 6.71
N LEU A 56 -1.88 12.14 7.42
CA LEU A 56 -2.59 13.29 7.99
C LEU A 56 -3.12 14.26 6.91
N ALA A 57 -2.43 14.38 5.78
CA ALA A 57 -2.87 15.20 4.66
C ALA A 57 -4.14 14.68 3.96
N LEU A 58 -4.59 13.45 4.27
CA LEU A 58 -5.84 12.90 3.75
C LEU A 58 -7.09 13.64 4.28
N GLY A 59 -6.94 14.42 5.36
CA GLY A 59 -8.04 15.19 5.95
C GLY A 59 -9.04 14.35 6.76
N ASP A 60 -8.77 13.06 6.94
CA ASP A 60 -9.59 12.12 7.69
C ASP A 60 -9.24 12.11 9.18
N GLU A 61 -10.22 11.79 10.02
CA GLU A 61 -10.00 11.64 11.45
C GLU A 61 -9.16 10.39 11.75
N VAL A 62 -8.09 10.58 12.53
CA VAL A 62 -7.24 9.49 13.02
C VAL A 62 -8.06 8.59 13.92
N ARG A 63 -8.40 7.40 13.43
CA ARG A 63 -9.19 6.39 14.13
C ARG A 63 -8.75 4.98 13.74
N ILE A 64 -8.83 4.06 14.68
CA ILE A 64 -8.61 2.62 14.49
C ILE A 64 -7.23 2.37 13.88
N ALA A 65 -6.19 2.46 14.70
CA ALA A 65 -4.80 2.15 14.37
C ALA A 65 -4.34 2.73 13.02
N TYR A 66 -4.61 4.02 12.83
CA TYR A 66 -4.55 4.73 11.55
C TYR A 66 -3.21 4.58 10.82
N PHE A 67 -2.08 4.61 11.55
CA PHE A 67 -0.74 4.51 10.97
C PHE A 67 -0.27 3.07 10.72
N THR A 68 -1.15 2.09 10.94
CA THR A 68 -0.96 0.70 10.54
C THR A 68 -2.06 0.20 9.60
N ASP A 69 -3.04 1.04 9.26
CA ASP A 69 -4.15 0.66 8.38
C ASP A 69 -3.66 0.52 6.93
N CYS A 70 -3.87 -0.67 6.34
CA CYS A 70 -3.44 -0.99 4.98
C CYS A 70 -4.14 -0.11 3.92
N GLY A 71 -5.40 0.25 4.14
CA GLY A 71 -6.16 1.14 3.26
C GLY A 71 -5.67 2.58 3.33
N VAL A 72 -5.38 3.07 4.54
CA VAL A 72 -4.82 4.43 4.75
C VAL A 72 -3.48 4.57 4.05
N PHE A 73 -2.62 3.55 4.13
CA PHE A 73 -1.36 3.54 3.40
C PHE A 73 -1.55 3.69 1.89
N VAL A 74 -2.40 2.85 1.28
CA VAL A 74 -2.62 2.89 -0.17
C VAL A 74 -3.24 4.22 -0.60
N ALA A 75 -4.19 4.76 0.18
CA ALA A 75 -4.78 6.06 -0.10
C ALA A 75 -3.76 7.21 -0.01
N ALA A 76 -2.90 7.21 1.01
CA ALA A 76 -1.82 8.17 1.14
C ALA A 76 -0.91 8.16 -0.09
N VAL A 77 -0.51 6.96 -0.55
CA VAL A 77 0.33 6.82 -1.74
C VAL A 77 -0.37 7.36 -2.99
N VAL A 78 -1.59 6.89 -3.27
CA VAL A 78 -2.31 7.21 -4.50
C VAL A 78 -2.62 8.71 -4.58
N ARG A 79 -3.07 9.32 -3.48
CA ARG A 79 -3.38 10.76 -3.45
C ARG A 79 -2.13 11.62 -3.49
N GLN A 80 -1.05 11.23 -2.80
CA GLN A 80 0.21 11.98 -2.84
C GLN A 80 0.93 11.85 -4.19
N ALA A 81 0.78 10.73 -4.89
CA ALA A 81 1.22 10.59 -6.28
C ALA A 81 0.45 11.51 -7.25
N GLY A 82 -0.68 12.08 -6.82
CA GLY A 82 -1.53 12.98 -7.61
C GLY A 82 -2.26 12.29 -8.76
N VAL A 83 -2.34 10.96 -8.75
CA VAL A 83 -2.91 10.18 -9.85
C VAL A 83 -4.42 9.97 -9.70
N ASP A 84 -4.90 9.90 -8.46
CA ASP A 84 -6.32 9.74 -8.16
C ASP A 84 -6.67 10.42 -6.82
N PRO A 85 -7.02 11.72 -6.85
CA PRO A 85 -7.38 12.48 -5.65
C PRO A 85 -8.64 11.96 -4.93
N ASP A 86 -9.49 11.22 -5.65
CA ASP A 86 -10.78 10.75 -5.16
C ASP A 86 -10.71 9.34 -4.56
N PHE A 87 -9.54 8.70 -4.60
CA PHE A 87 -9.34 7.33 -4.09
C PHE A 87 -9.78 7.23 -2.62
N PRO A 88 -10.63 6.25 -2.22
CA PRO A 88 -11.15 6.17 -0.86
C PRO A 88 -10.05 5.99 0.19
N VAL A 89 -10.16 6.68 1.33
CA VAL A 89 -9.09 6.74 2.33
C VAL A 89 -8.83 5.41 3.01
N ARG A 90 -9.89 4.64 3.30
CA ARG A 90 -9.77 3.40 4.07
C ARG A 90 -10.88 2.43 3.72
N ARG A 91 -10.90 1.29 4.43
CA ARG A 91 -11.80 0.15 4.23
C ARG A 91 -11.57 -0.52 2.89
N THR A 92 -10.86 -1.64 2.94
CA THR A 92 -10.49 -2.42 1.74
C THR A 92 -11.68 -2.76 0.84
N TRP A 93 -12.87 -2.99 1.41
CA TRP A 93 -14.06 -3.29 0.61
C TRP A 93 -14.58 -2.07 -0.17
N GLU A 94 -14.58 -0.87 0.42
CA GLU A 94 -14.93 0.38 -0.28
C GLU A 94 -13.90 0.69 -1.36
N GLN A 95 -12.62 0.47 -1.07
CA GLN A 95 -11.53 0.66 -2.03
C GLN A 95 -11.62 -0.33 -3.20
N LEU A 96 -11.95 -1.60 -2.94
CA LEU A 96 -12.17 -2.59 -3.99
C LEU A 96 -13.35 -2.20 -4.88
N GLU A 97 -14.49 -1.86 -4.28
CA GLU A 97 -15.68 -1.42 -5.02
C GLU A 97 -15.38 -0.18 -5.87
N TYR A 98 -14.63 0.78 -5.33
CA TYR A 98 -14.18 1.95 -6.08
C TYR A 98 -13.32 1.55 -7.29
N LEU A 99 -12.32 0.69 -7.08
CA LEU A 99 -11.41 0.23 -8.15
C LEU A 99 -12.17 -0.51 -9.27
N GLU A 100 -13.10 -1.39 -8.91
CA GLU A 100 -13.90 -2.17 -9.87
C GLU A 100 -14.83 -1.32 -10.72
N ASN A 101 -15.31 -0.19 -10.19
CA ASN A 101 -16.24 0.71 -10.88
C ASN A 101 -15.58 1.97 -11.45
N SER A 102 -14.26 2.11 -11.32
CA SER A 102 -13.56 3.33 -11.72
C SER A 102 -13.25 3.36 -13.22
N GLU A 103 -13.52 4.50 -13.85
CA GLU A 103 -13.03 4.78 -15.20
C GLU A 103 -11.51 4.97 -15.24
N ARG A 104 -10.86 5.30 -14.11
CA ARG A 104 -9.40 5.52 -14.00
C ARG A 104 -8.60 4.23 -13.84
N TRP A 105 -9.20 3.19 -13.26
CA TRP A 105 -8.51 1.94 -12.96
C TRP A 105 -8.99 0.80 -13.87
N HIS A 106 -8.09 -0.12 -14.17
CA HIS A 106 -8.40 -1.39 -14.82
C HIS A 106 -8.16 -2.51 -13.81
N THR A 107 -9.21 -3.26 -13.49
CA THR A 107 -9.11 -4.42 -12.60
C THR A 107 -9.01 -5.73 -13.40
N PHE A 108 -8.14 -6.62 -12.93
CA PHE A 108 -7.96 -7.94 -13.53
C PHE A 108 -7.46 -8.95 -12.49
N VAL A 109 -7.59 -10.25 -12.81
CA VAL A 109 -7.00 -11.34 -12.03
C VAL A 109 -5.70 -11.75 -12.74
N PRO A 110 -4.54 -11.72 -12.06
CA PRO A 110 -3.28 -12.12 -12.67
C PRO A 110 -3.20 -13.65 -12.75
N ASP A 111 -2.63 -14.17 -13.84
CA ASP A 111 -2.27 -15.58 -13.98
C ASP A 111 -0.93 -15.87 -13.26
N GLY A 112 -0.07 -14.86 -13.12
CA GLY A 112 1.20 -14.95 -12.40
C GLY A 112 1.83 -13.60 -12.08
N GLU A 113 3.03 -13.63 -11.51
CA GLU A 113 3.77 -12.41 -11.17
C GLU A 113 4.19 -11.59 -12.38
N ASP A 114 4.40 -12.24 -13.52
CA ASP A 114 4.79 -11.59 -14.77
C ASP A 114 3.71 -10.64 -15.31
N ASP A 115 2.46 -10.77 -14.83
CA ASP A 115 1.37 -9.85 -15.17
C ASP A 115 1.43 -8.54 -14.37
N LEU A 116 2.24 -8.47 -13.32
CA LEU A 116 2.34 -7.30 -12.44
C LEU A 116 3.29 -6.24 -12.98
N ALA A 117 2.96 -4.99 -12.69
CA ALA A 117 3.79 -3.83 -12.97
C ALA A 117 3.92 -2.96 -11.70
N PRO A 118 5.09 -2.34 -11.45
CA PRO A 118 5.24 -1.39 -10.35
C PRO A 118 4.14 -0.33 -10.39
N GLY A 119 3.48 -0.12 -9.24
CA GLY A 119 2.34 0.79 -9.11
C GLY A 119 0.98 0.08 -9.12
N ASP A 120 0.94 -1.21 -9.44
CA ASP A 120 -0.27 -2.01 -9.27
C ASP A 120 -0.70 -2.07 -7.81
N ILE A 121 -2.00 -1.91 -7.59
CA ILE A 121 -2.64 -2.11 -6.29
C ILE A 121 -3.15 -3.55 -6.24
N LEU A 122 -2.79 -4.24 -5.16
CA LEU A 122 -3.12 -5.63 -4.92
C LEU A 122 -4.19 -5.67 -3.83
N VAL A 123 -5.33 -6.25 -4.15
CA VAL A 123 -6.48 -6.34 -3.25
C VAL A 123 -6.86 -7.80 -3.05
N ARG A 124 -7.00 -8.19 -1.79
CA ARG A 124 -7.63 -9.43 -1.34
C ARG A 124 -8.60 -9.11 -0.21
N SER A 125 -9.52 -10.01 0.11
CA SER A 125 -10.49 -9.71 1.17
C SER A 125 -9.81 -9.31 2.48
N GLY A 126 -10.09 -8.08 2.91
CA GLY A 126 -9.57 -7.49 4.13
C GLY A 126 -8.13 -6.99 4.06
N HIS A 127 -7.46 -7.01 2.89
CA HIS A 127 -6.09 -6.51 2.77
C HIS A 127 -5.78 -5.86 1.41
N ILE A 128 -5.06 -4.73 1.43
CA ILE A 128 -4.68 -3.95 0.25
C ILE A 128 -3.23 -3.45 0.37
N TYR A 129 -2.48 -3.51 -0.71
CA TYR A 129 -1.06 -3.16 -0.72
C TYR A 129 -0.58 -2.84 -2.15
N ILE A 130 0.68 -2.42 -2.32
CA ILE A 130 1.21 -1.92 -3.60
C ILE A 130 2.40 -2.76 -4.04
N PHE A 131 2.37 -3.23 -5.29
CA PHE A 131 3.51 -3.87 -5.92
C PHE A 131 4.46 -2.78 -6.40
N THR A 132 5.72 -2.93 -6.08
CA THR A 132 6.75 -1.95 -6.44
C THR A 132 7.78 -2.53 -7.40
N GLY A 133 7.73 -3.83 -7.71
CA GLY A 133 8.87 -4.56 -8.28
C GLY A 133 9.94 -4.79 -7.22
N GLU A 134 11.16 -5.19 -7.58
CA GLU A 134 12.23 -5.43 -6.60
C GLU A 134 12.39 -4.23 -5.64
N TYR A 135 12.21 -4.52 -4.36
CA TYR A 135 12.22 -3.62 -3.22
C TYR A 135 13.20 -4.19 -2.19
N TRP A 136 14.27 -3.43 -1.97
CA TRP A 136 15.56 -3.92 -1.47
C TRP A 136 15.54 -4.37 0.00
N CYS A 137 16.44 -5.30 0.31
CA CYS A 137 17.04 -5.47 1.64
C CYS A 137 18.56 -5.65 1.48
N ASP A 138 19.28 -5.18 2.48
CA ASP A 138 20.73 -5.23 2.67
C ASP A 138 21.21 -6.49 3.43
N ALA A 139 22.55 -6.64 3.51
CA ALA A 139 23.46 -7.68 4.03
C ALA A 139 22.98 -9.14 4.25
N ASP A 140 21.81 -9.37 4.84
CA ASP A 140 21.27 -10.68 5.17
C ASP A 140 20.26 -11.22 4.14
N GLY A 141 19.97 -10.40 3.11
CA GLY A 141 19.21 -10.77 1.92
C GLY A 141 17.71 -10.86 2.17
N CYS A 142 16.95 -9.98 1.50
CA CYS A 142 15.53 -10.16 1.22
C CYS A 142 15.12 -9.30 0.01
N GLY A 143 14.46 -9.92 -0.97
CA GLY A 143 13.88 -9.26 -2.13
C GLY A 143 12.37 -9.11 -1.97
N TYR A 144 11.93 -8.18 -1.13
CA TYR A 144 10.51 -7.82 -1.12
C TYR A 144 10.15 -7.25 -2.49
N ARG A 145 8.92 -7.46 -2.93
CA ARG A 145 8.44 -6.93 -4.23
C ARG A 145 7.23 -6.01 -4.12
N ALA A 146 6.74 -5.87 -2.90
CA ALA A 146 5.59 -5.08 -2.56
C ALA A 146 5.81 -4.39 -1.22
N VAL A 147 4.99 -3.37 -0.95
CA VAL A 147 4.94 -2.66 0.32
C VAL A 147 3.50 -2.53 0.77
N GLY A 148 3.30 -2.55 2.08
CA GLY A 148 1.97 -2.37 2.68
C GLY A 148 2.06 -2.17 4.17
N ALA A 149 0.96 -1.73 4.78
CA ALA A 149 0.76 -1.77 6.23
C ALA A 149 -0.14 -2.96 6.61
N SER A 150 -0.29 -3.26 7.89
CA SER A 150 -1.24 -4.27 8.37
C SER A 150 -1.88 -3.79 9.66
N LEU A 151 -3.22 -3.74 9.65
CA LEU A 151 -4.01 -3.13 10.72
C LEU A 151 -3.58 -3.69 12.09
N TYR A 152 -3.35 -2.79 13.04
CA TYR A 152 -2.92 -3.06 14.42
C TYR A 152 -1.51 -3.62 14.62
N THR A 153 -0.79 -3.97 13.56
CA THR A 153 0.38 -4.85 13.67
C THR A 153 1.62 -4.34 12.97
N ARG A 154 1.47 -3.49 11.95
CA ARG A 154 2.61 -3.08 11.13
C ARG A 154 2.39 -1.76 10.40
N PRO A 155 3.29 -0.77 10.55
CA PRO A 155 3.31 0.41 9.68
C PRO A 155 3.87 0.05 8.28
N PRO A 156 3.75 0.94 7.28
CA PRO A 156 4.22 0.68 5.92
C PRO A 156 5.67 0.19 5.86
N SER A 157 5.85 -0.99 5.33
CA SER A 157 7.15 -1.65 5.17
C SER A 157 7.09 -2.72 4.07
N GLY A 158 8.24 -3.30 3.73
CA GLY A 158 8.36 -4.43 2.79
C GLY A 158 7.33 -5.53 3.07
N HIS A 159 6.75 -6.09 1.99
CA HIS A 159 5.60 -6.98 2.05
C HIS A 159 5.81 -8.22 1.17
N HIS A 160 5.40 -9.37 1.67
CA HIS A 160 5.38 -10.61 0.88
C HIS A 160 4.30 -10.56 -0.19
N LEU A 161 4.63 -11.03 -1.39
CA LEU A 161 3.69 -11.10 -2.48
C LEU A 161 2.80 -12.33 -2.32
N TYR A 162 1.48 -12.15 -2.37
CA TYR A 162 0.51 -13.24 -2.24
C TYR A 162 -0.35 -13.32 -3.52
N LEU A 163 0.18 -13.93 -4.58
CA LEU A 163 -0.55 -14.10 -5.86
C LEU A 163 -1.33 -15.41 -5.96
N THR A 164 -0.87 -16.46 -5.27
CA THR A 164 -1.50 -17.77 -5.24
C THR A 164 -1.47 -18.33 -3.81
N GLY A 165 -2.58 -18.87 -3.29
CA GLY A 165 -2.52 -19.60 -2.02
C GLY A 165 -3.86 -19.95 -1.38
N LYS A 166 -4.09 -21.25 -1.18
CA LYS A 166 -5.02 -21.87 -0.21
C LYS A 166 -4.34 -22.01 1.18
N SER A 167 -3.54 -21.04 1.59
CA SER A 167 -2.82 -21.06 2.86
C SER A 167 -3.78 -20.60 3.96
N GLU A 168 -4.09 -21.47 4.93
CA GLU A 168 -4.98 -21.16 6.06
C GLU A 168 -4.47 -20.00 6.96
N LYS A 169 -3.18 -19.64 6.84
CA LYS A 169 -2.58 -18.51 7.58
C LYS A 169 -2.68 -17.19 6.84
N ASP A 170 -3.04 -17.24 5.56
CA ASP A 170 -3.33 -16.08 4.75
C ASP A 170 -4.82 -15.80 4.88
N ILE A 171 -5.19 -14.76 5.65
CA ILE A 171 -6.53 -14.15 5.77
C ILE A 171 -7.47 -14.62 4.65
N SER A 172 -8.39 -15.50 5.05
CA SER A 172 -9.28 -16.28 4.19
C SER A 172 -10.08 -15.40 3.24
N SER A 173 -10.04 -15.70 1.95
CA SER A 173 -11.09 -15.23 1.06
C SER A 173 -11.37 -16.17 -0.09
N ASP A 174 -12.66 -16.47 -0.25
CA ASP A 174 -13.22 -17.22 -1.37
C ASP A 174 -13.26 -16.40 -2.67
N ARG A 175 -12.85 -15.11 -2.62
CA ARG A 175 -12.74 -14.25 -3.78
C ARG A 175 -11.34 -14.34 -4.39
N PRO A 176 -11.25 -14.41 -5.73
CA PRO A 176 -9.97 -14.34 -6.41
C PRO A 176 -9.29 -13.01 -6.07
N PHE A 177 -7.97 -13.05 -6.13
CA PHE A 177 -7.13 -11.88 -5.98
C PHE A 177 -7.40 -10.86 -7.10
N SER A 178 -7.61 -9.59 -6.75
CA SER A 178 -7.84 -8.53 -7.72
C SER A 178 -6.65 -7.59 -7.77
N ILE A 179 -6.10 -7.38 -8.96
CA ILE A 179 -5.17 -6.30 -9.25
C ILE A 179 -5.96 -5.11 -9.77
N ALA A 180 -5.56 -3.91 -9.38
CA ALA A 180 -5.96 -2.68 -10.05
C ALA A 180 -4.73 -1.95 -10.58
N ARG A 181 -4.74 -1.68 -11.88
CA ARG A 181 -3.73 -0.89 -12.58
C ARG A 181 -4.32 0.44 -13.01
N ILE A 182 -3.60 1.53 -12.76
CA ILE A 182 -4.00 2.85 -13.23
C ILE A 182 -3.91 2.89 -14.77
N LYS A 183 -4.94 3.41 -15.44
CA LYS A 183 -4.91 3.60 -16.90
C LYS A 183 -4.00 4.78 -17.24
N ALA A 184 -3.26 4.65 -18.34
CA ALA A 184 -2.38 5.70 -18.85
C ALA A 184 -3.17 6.88 -19.43
#